data_AF-A0A7S1QVI3-F1
#
_entry.id   AF-A0A7S1QVI3-F1
#
_cell.length_a   1.000
_cell.length_b   1.000
_cell.length_c   1.000
_cell.angle_alpha   90.00
_cell.angle_beta   90.00
_cell.angle_gamma   90.00
#
_symmetry.space_group_name_H-M   'P 1'
#
loop_
_entity.id
_entity.type
_entity.pdbx_description
1 polymer ?
#
loop_
_entity_poly.entity_id
_entity_poly.type
_entity_poly.pdbx_seq_one_letter_code
_entity_poly.pdbx_strand_id
1 'polypeptide(L)'
;MTPERFGGLLRDGVRTGEIAFTARADGGLVVEQYRKAFHRAFAETRDLMYQTLKWPDDKILELAEALAYARAEGLLEKTSMVRIWGNAWTEVGRKAVEESIKGLGITLCAT
;
A
#
# COMPACT_ATOMS: atom_id res chain seq x y z
N MET A 1 -0.84 1.91 1.25
CA MET A 1 -1.65 3.09 0.88
C MET A 1 -1.32 3.50 -0.56
N THR A 2 -2.34 3.88 -1.34
CA THR A 2 -2.19 4.35 -2.72
C THR A 2 -1.65 5.79 -2.78
N PRO A 3 -1.01 6.21 -3.89
CA PRO A 3 -0.57 7.60 -4.07
C PRO A 3 -1.71 8.63 -3.92
N GLU A 4 -2.90 8.32 -4.41
CA GLU A 4 -4.09 9.18 -4.35
C GLU A 4 -4.56 9.36 -2.91
N ARG A 5 -4.66 8.27 -2.14
CA ARG A 5 -5.07 8.30 -0.73
C ARG A 5 -4.04 9.04 0.12
N PHE A 6 -2.75 8.82 -0.13
CA PHE A 6 -1.68 9.57 0.50
C PHE A 6 -1.82 11.09 0.22
N GLY A 7 -2.07 11.46 -1.04
CA GLY A 7 -2.30 12.86 -1.41
C GLY A 7 -3.56 13.48 -0.81
N GLY A 8 -4.60 12.69 -0.57
CA GLY A 8 -5.78 13.10 0.21
C GLY A 8 -5.40 13.45 1.65
N LEU A 9 -4.79 12.50 2.37
CA LEU A 9 -4.38 12.69 3.77
C LEU A 9 -3.39 13.84 3.95
N LEU A 10 -2.44 13.98 3.02
CA LEU A 10 -1.46 15.08 3.06
C LEU A 10 -2.16 16.44 2.94
N ARG A 11 -3.09 16.59 1.99
CA ARG A 11 -3.84 17.84 1.80
C ARG A 11 -4.72 18.16 3.00
N ASP A 12 -5.36 17.15 3.58
CA ASP A 12 -6.17 17.35 4.77
C ASP A 12 -5.32 17.74 5.98
N GLY A 13 -4.21 17.05 6.23
CA GLY A 13 -3.30 17.40 7.33
C GLY A 13 -2.69 18.81 7.18
N VAL A 14 -2.40 19.25 5.95
CA VAL A 14 -1.98 20.63 5.67
C VAL A 14 -3.11 21.62 5.95
N ARG A 15 -4.34 21.29 5.56
CA ARG A 15 -5.52 22.14 5.76
C ARG A 15 -5.89 22.28 7.24
N THR A 16 -5.78 21.20 8.03
CA THR A 16 -6.06 21.19 9.47
C THR A 16 -4.92 21.75 10.32
N GLY A 17 -3.73 21.91 9.74
CA GLY A 17 -2.53 22.35 10.44
C GLY A 17 -1.82 21.23 11.22
N GLU A 18 -2.28 19.99 11.10
CA GLU A 18 -1.62 18.81 11.68
C GLU A 18 -0.27 18.52 10.99
N ILE A 19 -0.13 18.88 9.72
CA ILE A 19 1.10 18.77 8.95
C ILE A 19 1.60 20.17 8.59
N ALA A 20 2.72 20.58 9.19
CA ALA A 20 3.36 21.84 8.85
C ALA A 20 4.18 21.70 7.57
N PHE A 21 3.82 22.48 6.54
CA PHE A 21 4.69 22.73 5.39
C PHE A 21 5.17 24.18 5.45
N THR A 22 6.47 24.37 5.33
CA THR A 22 7.13 25.69 5.31
C THR A 22 6.67 26.53 4.10
N ALA A 23 6.34 25.89 2.98
CA ALA A 23 5.60 26.51 1.88
C ALA A 23 4.42 25.61 1.49
N ARG A 24 3.19 26.15 1.51
CA ARG A 24 1.95 25.43 1.13
C ARG A 24 1.99 24.82 -0.29
N ALA A 25 2.99 25.17 -1.11
CA ALA A 25 3.20 24.70 -2.47
C ALA A 25 3.88 23.32 -2.58
N ASP A 26 4.51 22.81 -1.51
CA ASP A 26 5.34 21.60 -1.59
C ASP A 26 4.53 20.29 -1.53
N GLY A 27 3.26 20.34 -1.16
CA GLY A 27 2.41 19.16 -1.05
C GLY A 27 2.28 18.38 -2.35
N GLY A 28 2.17 19.07 -3.49
CA GLY A 28 2.12 18.43 -4.80
C GLY A 28 3.41 17.68 -5.14
N LEU A 29 4.57 18.29 -4.82
CA LEU A 29 5.87 17.65 -5.00
C LEU A 29 6.01 16.41 -4.13
N VAL A 30 5.59 16.46 -2.86
CA VAL A 30 5.67 15.31 -1.94
C VAL A 30 4.80 14.15 -2.43
N VAL A 31 3.58 14.42 -2.91
CA VAL A 31 2.72 13.37 -3.50
C VAL A 31 3.38 12.74 -4.72
N GLU A 32 4.01 13.56 -5.57
CA GLU A 32 4.70 13.04 -6.77
C GLU A 32 5.92 12.20 -6.42
N GLN A 33 6.72 12.62 -5.42
CA GLN A 33 7.85 11.81 -4.94
C GLN A 33 7.37 10.51 -4.28
N TYR A 34 6.27 10.55 -3.53
CA TYR A 34 5.65 9.36 -2.98
C TYR A 34 5.19 8.40 -4.08
N ARG A 35 4.53 8.90 -5.13
CA ARG A 35 4.12 8.09 -6.30
C ARG A 35 5.31 7.42 -6.96
N LYS A 36 6.39 8.18 -7.25
CA LYS A 36 7.62 7.63 -7.84
C LYS A 36 8.24 6.55 -6.98
N ALA A 37 8.35 6.78 -5.67
CA ALA A 37 8.88 5.81 -4.73
C ALA A 37 8.00 4.56 -4.64
N PHE A 38 6.67 4.72 -4.61
CA PHE A 38 5.71 3.63 -4.63
C PHE A 38 5.89 2.77 -5.89
N HIS A 39 5.89 3.39 -7.07
CA HIS A 39 6.02 2.69 -8.35
C HIS A 39 7.32 1.90 -8.40
N ARG A 40 8.44 2.56 -8.04
CA ARG A 40 9.75 1.91 -7.98
C ARG A 40 9.76 0.73 -7.01
N ALA A 41 9.25 0.92 -5.80
CA ALA A 41 9.27 -0.12 -4.77
C ALA A 41 8.49 -1.36 -5.22
N PHE A 42 7.28 -1.21 -5.75
CA PHE A 42 6.48 -2.35 -6.21
C PHE A 42 7.07 -3.01 -7.46
N ALA A 43 7.53 -2.22 -8.45
CA ALA A 43 8.12 -2.74 -9.69
C ALA A 43 9.45 -3.48 -9.51
N GLU A 44 10.16 -3.23 -8.41
CA GLU A 44 11.44 -3.87 -8.09
C GLU A 44 11.32 -5.01 -7.06
N THR A 45 10.21 -5.09 -6.32
CA THR A 45 10.06 -6.03 -5.20
C THR A 45 9.56 -7.40 -5.66
N ARG A 46 10.36 -8.42 -5.35
CA ARG A 46 10.01 -9.82 -5.55
C ARG A 46 9.14 -10.39 -4.43
N ASP A 47 9.50 -10.09 -3.18
CA ASP A 47 8.84 -10.65 -2.01
C ASP A 47 8.40 -9.52 -1.07
N LEU A 48 7.09 -9.40 -0.87
CA LEU A 48 6.51 -8.44 0.07
C LEU A 48 6.34 -9.11 1.44
N MET A 49 6.95 -8.55 2.48
CA MET A 49 6.97 -9.14 3.82
C MET A 49 6.35 -8.21 4.86
N TYR A 50 5.18 -8.59 5.37
CA TYR A 50 4.44 -7.89 6.41
C TYR A 50 4.31 -8.78 7.64
N GLN A 51 5.29 -8.67 8.53
CA GLN A 51 5.53 -9.64 9.57
C GLN A 51 5.35 -9.10 10.98
N THR A 52 4.51 -9.76 11.79
CA THR A 52 4.36 -9.46 13.24
C THR A 52 4.03 -8.00 13.55
N LEU A 53 3.29 -7.33 12.65
CA LEU A 53 2.95 -5.91 12.77
C LEU A 53 1.70 -5.67 13.61
N LYS A 54 1.02 -6.75 14.05
CA LYS A 54 -0.25 -6.71 14.78
C LYS A 54 -1.32 -5.91 14.02
N TRP A 55 -1.27 -5.93 12.69
CA TRP A 55 -2.21 -5.17 11.87
C TRP A 55 -3.63 -5.72 12.01
N PRO A 56 -4.62 -4.87 12.33
CA PRO A 56 -6.03 -5.23 12.23
C PRO A 56 -6.48 -5.24 10.75
N ASP A 57 -7.73 -5.66 10.52
CA ASP A 57 -8.30 -5.72 9.17
C ASP A 57 -8.23 -4.38 8.42
N ASP A 58 -8.40 -3.24 9.09
CA ASP A 58 -8.31 -1.92 8.45
C ASP A 58 -6.95 -1.67 7.77
N LYS A 59 -5.86 -2.08 8.42
CA LYS A 59 -4.50 -1.99 7.87
C LYS A 59 -4.26 -3.01 6.77
N ILE A 60 -4.84 -4.21 6.87
CA ILE A 60 -4.81 -5.16 5.76
C ILE A 60 -5.59 -4.64 4.55
N LEU A 61 -6.73 -3.99 4.76
CA LEU A 61 -7.53 -3.41 3.69
C LEU A 61 -6.77 -2.28 2.99
N GLU A 62 -6.02 -1.44 3.73
CA GLU A 62 -5.12 -0.44 3.15
C GLU A 62 -3.98 -1.06 2.32
N LEU A 63 -3.48 -2.25 2.72
CA LEU A 63 -2.51 -3.02 1.94
C LEU A 63 -3.17 -3.61 0.69
N ALA A 64 -4.35 -4.20 0.81
CA ALA A 64 -5.10 -4.76 -0.31
C ALA A 64 -5.41 -3.69 -1.36
N GLU A 65 -5.78 -2.48 -0.95
CA GLU A 65 -6.00 -1.33 -1.84
C GLU A 65 -4.70 -0.97 -2.60
N ALA A 66 -3.56 -0.93 -1.90
CA ALA A 66 -2.26 -0.67 -2.51
C ALA A 66 -1.85 -1.76 -3.51
N LEU A 67 -2.11 -3.04 -3.20
CA LEU A 67 -1.87 -4.16 -4.11
C LEU A 67 -2.76 -4.10 -5.34
N ALA A 68 -4.05 -3.74 -5.18
CA ALA A 68 -4.97 -3.58 -6.31
C ALA A 68 -4.54 -2.44 -7.23
N TYR A 69 -4.12 -1.31 -6.66
CA TYR A 69 -3.52 -0.20 -7.42
C TYR A 69 -2.25 -0.65 -8.15
N ALA A 70 -1.31 -1.29 -7.45
CA ALA A 70 -0.07 -1.77 -8.05
C ALA A 70 -0.32 -2.78 -9.19
N ARG A 71 -1.32 -3.64 -9.04
CA ARG A 71 -1.78 -4.54 -10.10
C ARG A 71 -2.30 -3.77 -11.33
N ALA A 72 -3.16 -2.78 -11.12
CA ALA A 72 -3.74 -1.99 -12.21
C ALA A 72 -2.66 -1.22 -12.99
N GLU A 73 -1.60 -0.80 -12.31
CA GLU A 73 -0.44 -0.11 -12.89
C GLU A 73 0.63 -1.06 -13.46
N GLY A 74 0.41 -2.39 -13.43
CA GLY A 74 1.39 -3.37 -13.93
C GLY A 74 2.67 -3.47 -13.09
N LEU A 75 2.65 -3.00 -11.84
CA LEU A 75 3.85 -2.91 -11.00
C LEU A 75 4.21 -4.22 -10.30
N LEU A 76 3.37 -5.26 -10.38
CA LEU A 76 3.56 -6.52 -9.66
C LEU A 76 4.22 -7.63 -10.49
N GLU A 77 4.72 -7.32 -11.71
CA GLU A 77 5.29 -8.33 -12.63
C GLU A 77 6.44 -9.16 -12.02
N LYS A 78 7.24 -8.55 -11.14
CA LYS A 78 8.36 -9.24 -10.46
C LYS A 78 7.96 -9.86 -9.13
N THR A 79 6.80 -9.50 -8.59
CA THR A 79 6.36 -9.99 -7.30
C THR A 79 5.97 -11.47 -7.43
N SER A 80 6.64 -12.35 -6.68
CA SER A 80 6.30 -13.77 -6.62
C SER A 80 5.53 -14.12 -5.35
N MET A 81 5.66 -13.31 -4.30
CA MET A 81 5.15 -13.68 -2.99
C MET A 81 4.73 -12.49 -2.14
N VAL A 82 3.63 -12.66 -1.42
CA VAL A 82 3.14 -11.75 -0.39
C VAL A 82 3.02 -12.54 0.91
N ARG A 83 3.81 -12.17 1.93
CA ARG A 83 3.78 -12.80 3.26
C ARG A 83 3.13 -11.85 4.25
N ILE A 84 2.01 -12.27 4.83
CA ILE A 84 1.26 -11.53 5.85
C ILE A 84 1.03 -12.50 7.01
N TRP A 85 1.97 -12.58 7.94
CA TRP A 85 1.91 -13.51 9.08
C TRP A 85 1.91 -12.77 10.43
N GLY A 86 1.31 -13.36 11.46
CA GLY A 86 1.37 -12.80 12.81
C GLY A 86 0.72 -11.41 12.93
N ASN A 87 -0.33 -11.17 12.13
CA ASN A 87 -1.15 -9.97 12.19
C ASN A 87 -2.49 -10.27 12.88
N ALA A 88 -3.17 -9.24 13.36
CA ALA A 88 -4.44 -9.34 14.11
C ALA A 88 -5.66 -9.17 13.19
N TRP A 89 -5.59 -9.80 12.02
CA TRP A 89 -6.59 -9.73 10.95
C TRP A 89 -7.50 -10.95 10.93
N THR A 90 -8.63 -10.81 10.24
CA THR A 90 -9.62 -11.87 10.06
C THR A 90 -9.68 -12.32 8.60
N GLU A 91 -10.64 -13.20 8.31
CA GLU A 91 -10.96 -13.64 6.96
C GLU A 91 -11.30 -12.47 6.01
N VAL A 92 -11.78 -11.34 6.56
CA VAL A 92 -12.09 -10.14 5.77
C VAL A 92 -10.82 -9.57 5.12
N GLY A 93 -9.78 -9.31 5.91
CA GLY A 93 -8.51 -8.83 5.39
C GLY A 93 -7.87 -9.85 4.45
N ARG A 94 -7.98 -11.15 4.76
CA ARG A 94 -7.46 -12.23 3.91
C ARG A 94 -8.03 -12.20 2.50
N LYS A 95 -9.35 -12.22 2.39
CA LYS A 95 -10.04 -12.21 1.10
C LYS A 95 -9.72 -10.96 0.28
N ALA A 96 -9.59 -9.81 0.94
CA ALA A 96 -9.23 -8.57 0.26
C ALA A 96 -7.86 -8.67 -0.41
N VAL A 97 -6.84 -9.20 0.29
CA VAL A 97 -5.51 -9.40 -0.30
C VAL A 97 -5.54 -10.44 -1.42
N GLU A 98 -6.22 -11.57 -1.21
CA GLU A 98 -6.34 -12.63 -2.23
C GLU A 98 -6.94 -12.09 -3.53
N GLU A 99 -8.00 -11.29 -3.46
CA GLU A 99 -8.62 -10.69 -4.64
C GLU A 99 -7.70 -9.67 -5.31
N SER A 100 -6.97 -8.86 -4.55
CA SER A 100 -6.04 -7.86 -5.09
C SER A 100 -4.91 -8.45 -5.92
N ILE A 101 -4.49 -9.69 -5.65
CA ILE A 101 -3.41 -10.38 -6.38
C ILE A 101 -3.89 -11.52 -7.28
N LYS A 102 -5.20 -11.73 -7.37
CA LYS A 102 -5.81 -12.87 -8.07
C LYS A 102 -5.42 -12.90 -9.55
N GLY A 103 -5.01 -14.09 -10.00
CA GLY A 103 -4.63 -14.33 -11.40
C GLY A 103 -3.21 -13.88 -11.76
N LEU A 104 -2.44 -13.33 -10.81
CA LEU A 104 -1.06 -12.89 -11.05
C LEU A 104 0.01 -13.96 -10.79
N GLY A 105 -0.38 -15.18 -10.38
CA GLY A 105 0.58 -16.22 -10.01
C GLY A 105 1.38 -15.94 -8.72
N ILE A 106 0.97 -14.91 -7.96
CA ILE A 106 1.59 -14.52 -6.69
C ILE A 106 1.14 -15.47 -5.59
N THR A 107 2.09 -15.97 -4.81
CA THR A 107 1.79 -16.80 -3.63
C THR A 107 1.47 -15.92 -2.43
N LEU A 108 0.27 -16.09 -1.85
CA LEU A 108 -0.07 -15.51 -0.55
C LEU A 108 0.31 -16.49 0.57
N CYS A 109 1.19 -16.09 1.47
CA CYS A 109 1.42 -16.78 2.74
C CYS A 109 0.76 -15.99 3.86
N ALA A 110 -0.39 -16.48 4.32
CA ALA A 110 -1.22 -15.89 5.36
C ALA A 110 -1.39 -16.89 6.51
N THR A 111 -0.97 -16.52 7.73
CA THR A 111 -1.21 -17.28 8.97
C THR A 111 -1.49 -16.33 10.12
#